data_AF-A0A959LIV3-F1
#
_entry.id   AF-A0A959LIV3-F1
#
_cell.length_a   1.000
_cell.length_b   1.000
_cell.length_c   1.000
_cell.angle_alpha   90.00
_cell.angle_beta   90.00
_cell.angle_gamma   90.00
#
_symmetry.space_group_name_H-M   'P 1'
#
loop_
_entity.id
_entity.type
_entity.pdbx_description
1 polymer ?
#
loop_
_entity_poly.entity_id
_entity_poly.type
_entity_poly.pdbx_seq_one_letter_code
_entity_poly.pdbx_strand_id
1 'polypeptide(L)'
;RVAEGSAVCAALVDALRKGKRVTVFVEVQARFDERSNLFWGEALEQAGAEVRYSYANLKVHCKLCLIERQERGRTVRYAYLGTGNFNESTSRIYADMALLTKRPALTSEVVEVFKHLMDRSKRPALKHLLMAPTTLRDRLEALIDKEIEQALLGNKAAILLKLNSLEDRALIRKLHDASNAGVQVHLIIRGICCLVPGVVGMSANIQAISIV
;
A
#
# COMPACT_ATOMS: atom_id res chain seq x y z
N ARG A 1 -1.60 -6.14 -10.65
CA ARG A 1 -1.18 -5.89 -12.06
C ARG A 1 0.17 -6.51 -12.28
N VAL A 2 0.27 -7.29 -13.34
CA VAL A 2 1.45 -8.02 -13.80
C VAL A 2 1.60 -7.79 -15.31
N ALA A 3 2.77 -8.06 -15.90
CA ALA A 3 2.93 -7.97 -17.36
C ALA A 3 2.28 -9.17 -18.09
N GLU A 4 2.02 -9.04 -19.40
CA GLU A 4 1.42 -10.10 -20.22
C GLU A 4 2.23 -11.41 -20.17
N GLY A 5 3.56 -11.30 -20.21
CA GLY A 5 4.52 -12.39 -19.94
C GLY A 5 5.17 -12.29 -18.55
N SER A 6 4.37 -12.18 -17.48
CA SER A 6 4.91 -11.94 -16.13
C SER A 6 5.82 -13.05 -15.62
N ALA A 7 7.05 -12.68 -15.28
CA ALA A 7 8.02 -13.57 -14.64
C ALA A 7 7.56 -13.96 -13.23
N VAL A 8 6.82 -13.08 -12.55
CA VAL A 8 6.20 -13.39 -11.25
C VAL A 8 5.19 -14.53 -11.38
N CYS A 9 4.26 -14.45 -12.33
CA CYS A 9 3.27 -15.51 -12.51
C CYS A 9 3.93 -16.83 -12.94
N ALA A 10 4.92 -16.78 -13.84
CA ALA A 10 5.70 -17.95 -14.22
C ALA A 10 6.43 -18.61 -13.03
N ALA A 11 7.01 -17.80 -12.12
CA ALA A 11 7.66 -18.29 -10.91
C ALA A 11 6.67 -18.94 -9.93
N LEU A 12 5.44 -18.42 -9.85
CA LEU A 12 4.37 -19.02 -9.03
C LEU A 12 3.93 -20.38 -9.59
N VAL A 13 3.82 -20.52 -10.91
CA VAL A 13 3.54 -21.81 -11.56
C VAL A 13 4.67 -22.81 -11.30
N ASP A 14 5.94 -22.40 -11.38
CA ASP A 14 7.08 -23.26 -11.03
C ASP A 14 7.05 -23.67 -9.54
N ALA A 15 6.66 -22.76 -8.64
CA ALA A 15 6.51 -23.08 -7.23
C ALA A 15 5.43 -24.16 -7.00
N LEU A 16 4.29 -24.08 -7.69
CA LEU A 16 3.25 -25.10 -7.66
C LEU A 16 3.77 -26.46 -8.15
N ARG A 17 4.49 -26.49 -9.29
CA ARG A 17 5.12 -27.71 -9.82
C ARG A 17 6.10 -28.35 -8.83
N LYS A 18 6.74 -27.54 -7.99
CA LYS A 18 7.64 -27.97 -6.91
C LYS A 18 6.91 -28.32 -5.60
N GLY A 19 5.58 -28.47 -5.63
CA GLY A 19 4.75 -28.88 -4.50
C GLY A 19 4.58 -27.79 -3.44
N LYS A 20 4.79 -26.51 -3.76
CA LYS A 20 4.52 -25.41 -2.84
C LYS A 20 3.04 -25.05 -2.91
N ARG A 21 2.46 -24.69 -1.76
CA ARG A 21 1.12 -24.09 -1.72
C ARG A 21 1.24 -22.64 -2.15
N VAL A 22 0.41 -22.24 -3.11
CA VAL A 22 0.36 -20.87 -3.63
C VAL A 22 -1.07 -20.37 -3.54
N THR A 23 -1.23 -19.18 -2.95
CA THR A 23 -2.50 -18.45 -2.90
C THR A 23 -2.29 -17.11 -3.60
N VAL A 24 -3.18 -16.75 -4.51
CA VAL A 24 -3.09 -15.51 -5.29
C VAL A 24 -4.40 -14.74 -5.21
N PHE A 25 -4.29 -13.43 -4.98
CA PHE A 25 -5.42 -12.53 -5.09
C PHE A 25 -5.35 -11.76 -6.40
N VAL A 26 -6.36 -11.91 -7.26
CA VAL A 26 -6.39 -11.34 -8.61
C VAL A 26 -7.47 -10.25 -8.69
N GLU A 27 -7.06 -9.03 -9.04
CA GLU A 27 -7.98 -7.92 -9.28
C GLU A 27 -8.52 -7.99 -10.72
N VAL A 28 -9.81 -8.30 -10.89
CA VAL A 28 -10.44 -8.45 -12.20
C VAL A 28 -10.87 -7.09 -12.78
N GLN A 29 -11.24 -6.12 -11.93
CA GLN A 29 -11.78 -4.81 -12.33
C GLN A 29 -10.72 -3.73 -12.63
N ALA A 30 -9.52 -4.14 -13.05
CA ALA A 30 -8.45 -3.21 -13.38
C ALA A 30 -8.63 -2.68 -14.81
N ARG A 31 -9.10 -1.42 -14.96
CA ARG A 31 -9.25 -0.75 -16.27
C ARG A 31 -8.01 -1.00 -17.14
N PHE A 32 -8.24 -1.53 -18.35
CA PHE A 32 -7.27 -1.85 -19.41
C PHE A 32 -6.44 -3.15 -19.25
N ASP A 33 -6.35 -3.77 -18.07
CA ASP A 33 -5.54 -4.98 -17.83
C ASP A 33 -6.37 -6.26 -17.54
N GLU A 34 -7.70 -6.19 -17.67
CA GLU A 34 -8.64 -7.22 -17.19
C GLU A 34 -8.39 -8.59 -17.84
N ARG A 35 -8.12 -8.61 -19.15
CA ARG A 35 -7.85 -9.85 -19.90
C ARG A 35 -6.59 -10.55 -19.42
N SER A 36 -5.52 -9.81 -19.15
CA SER A 36 -4.24 -10.39 -18.71
C SER A 36 -4.35 -10.92 -17.28
N ASN A 37 -4.99 -10.17 -16.38
CA ASN A 37 -5.22 -10.64 -15.01
C ASN A 37 -6.12 -11.90 -14.97
N LEU A 38 -7.16 -11.95 -15.81
CA LEU A 38 -8.05 -13.12 -15.88
C LEU A 38 -7.32 -14.34 -16.45
N PHE A 39 -6.57 -14.17 -17.55
CA PHE A 39 -5.74 -15.24 -18.12
C PHE A 39 -4.77 -15.83 -17.08
N TRP A 40 -4.04 -14.97 -16.36
CA TRP A 40 -3.12 -15.45 -15.33
C TRP A 40 -3.83 -16.07 -14.13
N GLY A 41 -5.01 -15.57 -13.75
CA GLY A 41 -5.87 -16.18 -12.74
C GLY A 41 -6.24 -17.61 -13.11
N GLU A 42 -6.77 -17.81 -14.32
CA GLU A 42 -7.15 -19.14 -14.82
C GLU A 42 -5.94 -20.07 -14.94
N ALA A 43 -4.81 -19.58 -15.47
CA ALA A 43 -3.59 -20.37 -15.62
C ALA A 43 -3.02 -20.83 -14.25
N LEU A 44 -3.07 -19.96 -13.24
CA LEU A 44 -2.63 -20.30 -11.89
C LEU A 44 -3.58 -21.28 -11.20
N GLU A 45 -4.89 -21.10 -11.39
CA GLU A 45 -5.92 -22.00 -10.87
C GLU A 45 -5.78 -23.40 -11.47
N GLN A 46 -5.60 -23.50 -12.80
CA GLN A 46 -5.32 -24.76 -13.49
C GLN A 46 -4.02 -25.43 -13.03
N ALA A 47 -3.01 -24.64 -12.64
CA ALA A 47 -1.77 -25.14 -12.07
C ALA A 47 -1.90 -25.54 -10.58
N GLY A 48 -3.05 -25.34 -9.95
CA GLY A 48 -3.35 -25.75 -8.57
C GLY A 48 -3.17 -24.67 -7.51
N ALA A 49 -3.06 -23.39 -7.89
CA ALA A 49 -3.12 -22.30 -6.92
C ALA A 49 -4.53 -22.13 -6.35
N GLU A 50 -4.61 -21.69 -5.09
CA GLU A 50 -5.85 -21.10 -4.58
C GLU A 50 -5.97 -19.66 -5.11
N VAL A 51 -6.81 -19.46 -6.12
CA VAL A 51 -7.05 -18.15 -6.72
C VAL A 51 -8.29 -17.51 -6.12
N ARG A 52 -8.16 -16.27 -5.66
CA ARG A 52 -9.27 -15.46 -5.16
C ARG A 52 -9.40 -14.21 -6.02
N TYR A 53 -10.56 -14.02 -6.60
CA TYR A 53 -10.86 -12.84 -7.40
C TYR A 53 -11.42 -11.71 -6.53
N SER A 54 -11.11 -10.47 -6.90
CA SER A 54 -11.59 -9.28 -6.19
C SER A 54 -13.11 -9.21 -6.09
N TYR A 55 -13.62 -8.85 -4.91
CA TYR A 55 -15.05 -8.57 -4.69
C TYR A 55 -15.53 -7.40 -5.55
N ALA A 56 -16.80 -7.46 -5.96
CA ALA A 56 -17.47 -6.33 -6.60
C ALA A 56 -17.34 -5.08 -5.72
N ASN A 57 -16.94 -3.95 -6.32
CA ASN A 57 -16.74 -2.66 -5.66
C ASN A 57 -15.59 -2.58 -4.65
N LEU A 58 -14.68 -3.56 -4.60
CA LEU A 58 -13.45 -3.47 -3.81
C LEU A 58 -12.23 -3.67 -4.69
N LYS A 59 -11.44 -2.60 -4.81
CA LYS A 59 -10.14 -2.63 -5.49
C LYS A 59 -9.01 -2.89 -4.50
N VAL A 60 -8.18 -3.87 -4.80
CA VAL A 60 -7.01 -4.19 -3.97
C VAL A 60 -5.78 -3.55 -4.60
N HIS A 61 -5.40 -2.40 -4.03
CA HIS A 61 -4.27 -1.61 -4.54
C HIS A 61 -2.96 -1.88 -3.80
N CYS A 62 -2.93 -2.70 -2.75
CA CYS A 62 -1.70 -3.05 -2.05
C CYS A 62 -0.84 -4.02 -2.88
N LYS A 63 0.48 -3.93 -2.75
CA LYS A 63 1.43 -4.79 -3.45
C LYS A 63 2.23 -5.56 -2.42
N LEU A 64 1.69 -6.71 -2.06
CA LEU A 64 2.21 -7.57 -1.02
C LEU A 64 2.59 -8.92 -1.60
N CYS A 65 3.70 -9.48 -1.14
CA CYS A 65 4.03 -10.89 -1.32
C CYS A 65 4.50 -11.44 0.03
N LEU A 66 4.09 -12.66 0.34
CA LEU A 66 4.49 -13.36 1.56
C LEU A 66 5.03 -14.74 1.17
N ILE A 67 6.21 -15.07 1.69
CA ILE A 67 6.84 -16.38 1.53
C ILE A 67 7.00 -17.00 2.91
N GLU A 68 6.45 -18.19 3.10
CA GLU A 68 6.69 -19.01 4.28
C GLU A 68 7.69 -20.12 3.94
N ARG A 69 8.78 -20.21 4.71
CA ARG A 69 9.83 -21.22 4.52
C ARG A 69 10.11 -21.95 5.82
N GLN A 70 10.29 -23.27 5.76
CA GLN A 70 10.80 -24.03 6.91
C GLN A 70 12.32 -23.81 7.05
N GLU A 71 12.76 -23.35 8.20
CA GLU A 71 14.18 -23.18 8.56
C GLU A 71 14.42 -23.74 9.95
N ARG A 72 15.32 -24.73 10.07
CA ARG A 72 15.68 -25.36 11.35
C ARG A 72 14.45 -25.78 12.17
N GLY A 73 13.46 -26.37 11.50
CA GLY A 73 12.22 -26.85 12.13
C GLY A 73 11.20 -25.75 12.50
N ARG A 74 11.38 -24.50 12.03
CA ARG A 74 10.45 -23.39 12.29
C ARG A 74 9.99 -22.75 10.99
N THR A 75 8.73 -22.32 10.96
CA THR A 75 8.22 -21.47 9.88
C THR A 75 8.78 -20.06 10.00
N VAL A 76 9.60 -19.64 9.03
CA VAL A 76 10.09 -18.28 8.88
C VAL A 76 9.33 -17.61 7.75
N ARG A 77 8.92 -16.35 7.97
CA ARG A 77 8.17 -15.56 7.00
C ARG A 77 9.02 -14.44 6.44
N TYR A 78 8.91 -14.23 5.14
CA TYR A 78 9.49 -13.11 4.41
C TYR A 78 8.36 -12.36 3.72
N ALA A 79 8.30 -11.04 3.90
CA ALA A 79 7.31 -10.20 3.26
C ALA A 79 7.97 -9.18 2.33
N TYR A 80 7.32 -8.93 1.21
CA TYR A 80 7.55 -7.82 0.30
C TYR A 80 6.39 -6.84 0.45
N LEU A 81 6.69 -5.56 0.62
CA LEU A 81 5.71 -4.47 0.66
C LEU A 81 6.16 -3.38 -0.32
N GLY A 82 5.45 -3.23 -1.44
CA GLY A 82 5.80 -2.28 -2.51
C GLY A 82 4.85 -1.09 -2.60
N THR A 83 5.39 0.06 -3.02
CA THR A 83 4.58 1.21 -3.49
C THR A 83 4.06 0.99 -4.91
N GLY A 84 4.88 0.33 -5.74
CA GLY A 84 4.62 -0.01 -7.14
C GLY A 84 4.18 -1.44 -7.35
N ASN A 85 3.55 -1.70 -8.50
CA ASN A 85 3.08 -3.01 -8.93
C ASN A 85 4.22 -3.96 -9.36
N PHE A 86 3.86 -5.23 -9.55
CA PHE A 86 4.80 -6.28 -9.97
C PHE A 86 5.03 -6.32 -11.49
N ASN A 87 4.65 -5.28 -12.24
CA ASN A 87 4.83 -5.24 -13.69
C ASN A 87 6.25 -4.78 -14.04
N GLU A 88 7.01 -5.70 -14.62
CA GLU A 88 8.43 -5.58 -14.95
C GLU A 88 8.71 -4.54 -16.05
N SER A 89 7.74 -4.27 -16.91
CA SER A 89 7.86 -3.22 -17.94
C SER A 89 7.80 -1.84 -17.28
N THR A 90 6.86 -1.65 -16.37
CA THR A 90 6.63 -0.35 -15.71
C THR A 90 7.71 -0.03 -14.67
N SER A 91 8.32 -1.04 -14.05
CA SER A 91 9.39 -0.85 -13.04
C SER A 91 10.67 -0.20 -13.59
N ARG A 92 10.86 -0.18 -14.90
CA ARG A 92 12.01 0.49 -15.55
C ARG A 92 11.84 2.00 -15.68
N ILE A 93 10.61 2.50 -15.54
CA ILE A 93 10.25 3.89 -15.82
C ILE A 93 9.74 4.58 -14.55
N TYR A 94 9.04 3.85 -13.67
CA TYR A 94 8.56 4.39 -12.40
C TYR A 94 9.58 4.22 -11.28
N ALA A 95 9.75 5.28 -10.49
CA ALA A 95 10.48 5.23 -9.24
C ALA A 95 9.56 4.72 -8.12
N ASP A 96 9.74 3.47 -7.73
CA ASP A 96 9.02 2.81 -6.65
C ASP A 96 9.95 2.31 -5.57
N MET A 97 9.43 2.17 -4.35
CA MET A 97 10.13 1.61 -3.21
C MET A 97 9.51 0.29 -2.80
N ALA A 98 10.34 -0.63 -2.32
CA ALA A 98 9.89 -1.87 -1.72
C ALA A 98 10.67 -2.17 -0.44
N LEU A 99 9.94 -2.67 0.56
CA LEU A 99 10.52 -3.24 1.76
C LEU A 99 10.49 -4.77 1.66
N LEU A 100 11.66 -5.39 1.65
CA LEU A 100 11.85 -6.82 1.89
C LEU A 100 12.22 -7.04 3.36
N THR A 101 11.43 -7.82 4.09
CA THR A 101 11.64 -8.00 5.52
C THR A 101 11.27 -9.38 6.02
N LYS A 102 11.99 -9.84 7.05
CA LYS A 102 11.64 -11.02 7.86
C LYS A 102 11.18 -10.64 9.27
N ARG A 103 10.90 -9.34 9.53
CA ARG A 103 10.51 -8.83 10.85
C ARG A 103 9.16 -9.45 11.27
N PRO A 104 9.09 -10.24 12.36
CA PRO A 104 7.88 -10.97 12.72
C PRO A 104 6.64 -10.10 12.85
N ALA A 105 6.77 -8.90 13.42
CA ALA A 105 5.67 -7.96 13.61
C ALA A 105 5.03 -7.48 12.29
N LEU A 106 5.81 -7.37 11.21
CA LEU A 106 5.28 -6.97 9.90
C LEU A 106 4.79 -8.19 9.12
N THR A 107 5.53 -9.30 9.17
CA THR A 107 5.16 -10.50 8.42
C THR A 107 3.88 -11.15 8.96
N SER A 108 3.63 -11.08 10.28
CA SER A 108 2.34 -11.50 10.86
C SER A 108 1.19 -10.62 10.41
N GLU A 109 1.38 -9.31 10.28
CA GLU A 109 0.32 -8.41 9.83
C GLU A 109 0.04 -8.55 8.33
N VAL A 110 1.05 -8.87 7.52
CA VAL A 110 0.83 -9.24 6.11
C VAL A 110 -0.02 -10.51 6.01
N VAL A 111 0.18 -11.51 6.88
CA VAL A 111 -0.71 -12.68 6.97
C VAL A 111 -2.15 -12.25 7.28
N GLU A 112 -2.35 -11.35 8.23
CA GLU A 112 -3.69 -10.85 8.57
C GLU A 112 -4.35 -10.11 7.40
N VAL A 113 -3.59 -9.38 6.59
CA VAL A 113 -4.09 -8.78 5.35
C VAL A 113 -4.54 -9.85 4.37
N PHE A 114 -3.74 -10.89 4.11
CA PHE A 114 -4.14 -11.98 3.21
C PHE A 114 -5.39 -12.71 3.74
N LYS A 115 -5.46 -13.02 5.04
CA LYS A 115 -6.66 -13.61 5.65
C LYS A 115 -7.88 -12.73 5.45
N HIS A 116 -7.75 -11.41 5.67
CA HIS A 116 -8.86 -10.48 5.47
C HIS A 116 -9.31 -10.41 4.00
N LEU A 117 -8.39 -10.53 3.04
CA LEU A 117 -8.72 -10.59 1.62
C LEU A 117 -9.46 -11.88 1.25
N MET A 118 -9.21 -12.98 1.96
CA MET A 118 -9.88 -14.27 1.74
C MET A 118 -11.23 -14.35 2.47
N ASP A 119 -11.31 -13.79 3.68
CA ASP A 119 -12.49 -13.75 4.53
C ASP A 119 -12.59 -12.39 5.23
N ARG A 120 -13.59 -11.60 4.80
CA ARG A 120 -13.85 -10.26 5.30
C ARG A 120 -14.75 -10.24 6.55
N SER A 121 -15.20 -11.40 7.05
CA SER A 121 -16.05 -11.47 8.24
C SER A 121 -15.36 -10.97 9.51
N LYS A 122 -14.02 -10.97 9.52
CA LYS A 122 -13.19 -10.54 10.66
C LYS A 122 -12.34 -9.33 10.29
N ARG A 123 -12.24 -8.39 11.24
CA ARG A 123 -11.33 -7.24 11.14
C ARG A 123 -9.89 -7.72 11.39
N PRO A 124 -8.92 -7.35 10.55
CA PRO A 124 -7.54 -7.78 10.75
C PRO A 124 -6.92 -7.05 11.93
N ALA A 125 -6.13 -7.78 12.72
CA ALA A 125 -5.39 -7.24 13.84
C ALA A 125 -4.10 -6.55 13.36
N LEU A 126 -4.17 -5.25 13.09
CA LEU A 126 -3.06 -4.46 12.55
C LEU A 126 -2.61 -3.40 13.55
N LYS A 127 -1.34 -3.46 13.98
CA LYS A 127 -0.69 -2.47 14.85
C LYS A 127 0.27 -1.57 14.08
N HIS A 128 0.95 -2.10 13.06
CA HIS A 128 1.98 -1.40 12.31
C HIS A 128 1.49 -0.98 10.92
N LEU A 129 0.88 -1.89 10.16
CA LEU A 129 0.34 -1.62 8.84
C LEU A 129 -0.91 -0.76 8.91
N LEU A 130 -1.00 0.20 8.00
CA LEU A 130 -2.18 1.02 7.78
C LEU A 130 -2.94 0.47 6.58
N MET A 131 -4.19 0.04 6.78
CA MET A 131 -4.98 -0.62 5.75
C MET A 131 -6.25 0.17 5.47
N ALA A 132 -6.51 0.47 4.19
CA ALA A 132 -7.77 1.01 3.75
C ALA A 132 -8.80 -0.12 3.53
N PRO A 133 -10.11 0.13 3.76
CA PRO A 133 -10.69 1.35 4.34
C PRO A 133 -10.71 1.33 5.88
N THR A 134 -10.06 0.36 6.54
CA THR A 134 -10.32 0.03 7.95
C THR A 134 -9.60 0.88 9.00
N THR A 135 -8.34 1.25 8.76
CA THR A 135 -7.48 1.90 9.77
C THR A 135 -6.66 3.05 9.18
N LEU A 136 -6.53 3.14 7.86
CA LEU A 136 -5.66 4.11 7.21
C LEU A 136 -6.03 5.56 7.54
N ARG A 137 -7.32 5.93 7.45
CA ARG A 137 -7.78 7.29 7.72
C ARG A 137 -7.43 7.72 9.14
N ASP A 138 -8.00 7.02 10.12
CA ASP A 138 -7.94 7.40 11.53
C ASP A 138 -6.49 7.47 12.01
N ARG A 139 -5.64 6.56 11.52
CA ARG A 139 -4.23 6.56 11.92
C ARG A 139 -3.40 7.64 11.23
N LEU A 140 -3.73 8.02 9.99
CA LEU A 140 -3.11 9.20 9.38
C LEU A 140 -3.50 10.47 10.13
N GLU A 141 -4.78 10.64 10.45
CA GLU A 141 -5.24 11.80 11.22
C GLU A 141 -4.61 11.85 12.61
N ALA A 142 -4.53 10.72 13.32
CA ALA A 142 -3.86 10.64 14.61
C ALA A 142 -2.36 10.95 14.56
N LEU A 143 -1.68 10.60 13.46
CA LEU A 143 -0.28 10.99 13.24
C LEU A 143 -0.14 12.50 13.04
N ILE A 144 -1.08 13.13 12.32
CA ILE A 144 -1.10 14.58 12.15
C ILE A 144 -1.43 15.27 13.48
N ASP A 145 -2.39 14.76 14.24
CA ASP A 145 -2.73 15.26 15.58
C ASP A 145 -1.55 15.24 16.51
N LYS A 146 -0.75 14.18 16.48
CA LYS A 146 0.47 14.11 17.27
C LYS A 146 1.46 15.22 16.93
N GLU A 147 1.64 15.55 15.65
CA GLU A 147 2.51 16.66 15.25
C GLU A 147 1.92 18.02 15.67
N ILE A 148 0.60 18.18 15.60
CA ILE A 148 -0.11 19.37 16.13
C ILE A 148 0.18 19.52 17.62
N GLU A 149 0.01 18.46 18.41
CA GLU A 149 0.29 18.46 19.85
C GLU A 149 1.74 18.88 20.13
N GLN A 150 2.71 18.35 19.37
CA GLN A 150 4.11 18.74 19.52
C GLN A 150 4.35 20.22 19.21
N ALA A 151 3.75 20.74 18.14
CA ALA A 151 3.88 22.15 17.78
C ALA A 151 3.31 23.08 18.87
N LEU A 152 2.14 22.73 19.42
CA LEU A 152 1.49 23.49 20.49
C LEU A 152 2.29 23.49 21.81
N LEU A 153 3.08 22.43 22.05
CA LEU A 153 4.04 22.37 23.16
C LEU A 153 5.33 23.18 22.90
N GLY A 154 5.46 23.83 21.74
CA GLY A 154 6.65 24.57 21.33
C GLY A 154 7.78 23.70 20.80
N ASN A 155 7.54 22.40 20.58
CA ASN A 155 8.52 21.48 20.02
C ASN A 155 8.58 21.63 18.49
N LYS A 156 9.71 21.21 17.91
CA LYS A 156 9.82 21.09 16.45
C LYS A 156 8.87 19.99 15.96
N ALA A 157 7.94 20.35 15.09
CA ALA A 157 6.98 19.44 14.47
C ALA A 157 6.99 19.63 12.95
N ALA A 158 6.98 18.52 12.22
CA ALA A 158 7.06 18.56 10.77
C ALA A 158 6.40 17.35 10.10
N ILE A 159 5.81 17.60 8.93
CA ILE A 159 5.18 16.59 8.10
C ILE A 159 5.81 16.65 6.71
N LEU A 160 6.29 15.52 6.20
CA LEU A 160 6.73 15.38 4.82
C LEU A 160 5.86 14.33 4.12
N LEU A 161 5.15 14.73 3.08
CA LEU A 161 4.32 13.83 2.27
C LEU A 161 4.80 13.80 0.84
N LYS A 162 5.08 12.60 0.33
CA LYS A 162 5.31 12.34 -1.09
C LYS A 162 4.19 11.46 -1.63
N LEU A 163 3.39 12.00 -2.55
CA LEU A 163 2.21 11.32 -3.08
C LEU A 163 2.10 11.52 -4.60
N ASN A 164 1.30 10.67 -5.23
CA ASN A 164 0.89 10.91 -6.62
C ASN A 164 -0.15 12.02 -6.70
N SER A 165 -1.18 11.96 -5.84
CA SER A 165 -2.24 12.96 -5.76
C SER A 165 -2.65 13.23 -4.32
N LEU A 166 -3.15 14.45 -4.07
CA LEU A 166 -3.75 14.90 -2.81
C LEU A 166 -5.09 15.61 -3.09
N GLU A 167 -6.19 14.88 -2.91
CA GLU A 167 -7.55 15.35 -3.26
C GLU A 167 -8.56 15.19 -2.10
N ASP A 168 -8.16 14.46 -1.06
CA ASP A 168 -9.03 14.14 0.05
C ASP A 168 -9.30 15.38 0.93
N ARG A 169 -10.55 15.85 0.94
CA ARG A 169 -10.94 17.08 1.65
C ARG A 169 -10.73 17.02 3.16
N ALA A 170 -10.89 15.86 3.78
CA ALA A 170 -10.76 15.72 5.23
C ALA A 170 -9.28 15.81 5.64
N LEU A 171 -8.39 15.12 4.94
CA LEU A 171 -6.95 15.26 5.17
C LEU A 171 -6.45 16.65 4.83
N ILE A 172 -6.92 17.27 3.74
CA ILE A 172 -6.52 18.63 3.39
C ILE A 172 -6.88 19.61 4.52
N ARG A 173 -8.10 19.51 5.08
CA ARG A 173 -8.47 20.29 6.27
C ARG A 173 -7.57 20.00 7.46
N LYS A 174 -7.26 18.73 7.73
CA LYS A 174 -6.36 18.35 8.81
C LYS A 174 -4.94 18.92 8.65
N LEU A 175 -4.44 18.99 7.42
CA LEU A 175 -3.16 19.63 7.11
C LEU A 175 -3.21 21.15 7.29
N HIS A 176 -4.37 21.78 7.04
CA HIS A 176 -4.58 23.19 7.41
C HIS A 176 -4.53 23.40 8.92
N ASP A 177 -5.19 22.53 9.70
CA ASP A 177 -5.11 22.56 11.16
C ASP A 177 -3.65 22.42 11.65
N ALA A 178 -2.89 21.50 11.05
CA ALA A 178 -1.46 21.33 11.33
C ALA A 178 -0.65 22.59 11.03
N SER A 179 -0.84 23.18 9.84
CA SER A 179 -0.19 24.44 9.48
C SER A 179 -0.52 25.55 10.47
N ASN A 180 -1.79 25.69 10.85
CA ASN A 180 -2.23 26.74 11.79
C ASN A 180 -1.71 26.53 13.21
N ALA A 181 -1.42 25.29 13.61
CA ALA A 181 -0.74 24.99 14.87
C ALA A 181 0.77 25.22 14.85
N GLY A 182 1.35 25.58 13.69
CA GLY A 182 2.79 25.85 13.53
C GLY A 182 3.60 24.68 12.97
N VAL A 183 2.97 23.56 12.59
CA VAL A 183 3.65 22.40 12.00
C VAL A 183 4.18 22.77 10.61
N GLN A 184 5.45 22.45 10.35
CA GLN A 184 6.06 22.64 9.02
C GLN A 184 5.67 21.50 8.09
N VAL A 185 4.89 21.77 7.04
CA VAL A 185 4.40 20.75 6.11
C VAL A 185 5.06 20.90 4.75
N HIS A 186 5.71 19.85 4.29
CA HIS A 186 6.35 19.77 2.98
C HIS A 186 5.66 18.71 2.13
N LEU A 187 5.20 19.10 0.94
CA LEU A 187 4.46 18.25 0.02
C LEU A 187 5.25 18.08 -1.28
N ILE A 188 5.39 16.83 -1.72
CA ILE A 188 5.98 16.46 -3.02
C ILE A 188 4.89 15.70 -3.79
N ILE A 189 4.13 16.41 -4.62
CA ILE A 189 2.93 15.90 -5.30
C ILE A 189 3.10 16.03 -6.81
N ARG A 190 3.21 14.90 -7.53
CA ARG A 190 3.46 14.91 -8.99
C ARG A 190 2.21 15.14 -9.85
N GLY A 191 1.04 14.81 -9.33
CA GLY A 191 -0.23 14.81 -10.05
C GLY A 191 -1.18 15.86 -9.50
N ILE A 192 -2.43 15.44 -9.22
CA ILE A 192 -3.47 16.35 -8.76
C ILE A 192 -3.18 16.79 -7.32
N CYS A 193 -3.21 18.09 -7.05
CA CYS A 193 -3.14 18.65 -5.70
C CYS A 193 -4.27 19.68 -5.53
N CYS A 194 -5.25 19.37 -4.68
CA CYS A 194 -6.35 20.28 -4.36
C CYS A 194 -6.04 21.22 -3.18
N LEU A 195 -4.90 21.03 -2.51
CA LEU A 195 -4.43 21.91 -1.42
C LEU A 195 -3.73 23.13 -2.02
N VAL A 196 -4.08 24.33 -1.54
CA VAL A 196 -3.42 25.59 -1.92
C VAL A 196 -2.42 25.98 -0.81
N PRO A 197 -1.09 25.94 -1.04
CA PRO A 197 -0.07 26.29 -0.05
C PRO A 197 0.10 27.82 0.09
N GLY A 198 0.66 28.27 1.23
CA GLY A 198 1.08 29.67 1.43
C GLY A 198 -0.02 30.66 1.80
N VAL A 199 -1.25 30.21 2.09
CA VAL A 199 -2.36 31.10 2.46
C VAL A 199 -2.28 31.45 3.94
N VAL A 200 -2.19 32.74 4.26
CA VAL A 200 -2.15 33.23 5.66
C VAL A 200 -3.41 32.77 6.42
N GLY A 201 -3.21 32.21 7.62
CA GLY A 201 -4.30 31.69 8.46
C GLY A 201 -4.90 30.35 8.01
N MET A 202 -4.31 29.68 7.00
CA MET A 202 -4.79 28.38 6.52
C MET A 202 -3.65 27.41 6.14
N SER A 203 -2.66 27.85 5.36
CA SER A 203 -1.60 27.01 4.82
C SER A 203 -0.24 27.71 4.74
N ALA A 204 -0.02 28.74 5.58
CA ALA A 204 1.22 29.53 5.60
C ALA A 204 2.48 28.69 5.88
N ASN A 205 2.36 27.60 6.63
CA ASN A 205 3.46 26.68 6.94
C ASN A 205 3.51 25.46 5.99
N ILE A 206 2.77 25.50 4.89
CA ILE A 206 2.74 24.42 3.90
C ILE A 206 3.51 24.86 2.64
N GLN A 207 4.51 24.08 2.27
CA GLN A 207 5.22 24.19 1.00
C GLN A 207 4.89 22.98 0.14
N ALA A 208 4.67 23.19 -1.15
CA ALA A 208 4.41 22.13 -2.10
C ALA A 208 5.26 22.29 -3.36
N ILE A 209 5.85 21.19 -3.81
CA ILE A 209 6.54 21.09 -5.10
C ILE A 209 6.00 19.92 -5.91
N SER A 210 6.18 20.01 -7.23
CA SER A 210 5.94 18.92 -8.17
C SER A 210 7.23 18.60 -8.92
N ILE A 211 7.49 17.30 -9.13
CA ILE A 211 8.62 16.79 -9.91
C ILE A 211 8.01 15.88 -10.98
N VAL A 212 8.19 16.26 -12.25
CA VAL A 212 7.67 15.56 -13.43
C VAL A 212 8.82 15.17 -14.34
#